data_AF-A0A2R7J4Z9-F1
#
_entry.id   AF-A0A2R7J4Z9-F1
#
_cell.length_a   1.000
_cell.length_b   1.000
_cell.length_c   1.000
_cell.angle_alpha   90.00
_cell.angle_beta   90.00
_cell.angle_gamma   90.00
#
_symmetry.space_group_name_H-M   'P 1'
#
loop_
_entity.id
_entity.type
_entity.pdbx_description
1 polymer ?
#
loop_
_entity_poly.entity_id
_entity_poly.type
_entity_poly.pdbx_seq_one_letter_code
_entity_poly.pdbx_strand_id
1 'polypeptide(L)'
;MRAALTLPLTLLLIGAAPAPTASDYAADARDLAPLIAANYAYLDDLPGGVVPTSPALNAERDAVHDADTLLHYAEGMIAALADHHALTGKSFKDDWAIVPSYADLWIVVRDGRYVIDAVKPGSPAAAAGLRAG
;
A
#
# COMPACT_ATOMS: atom_id res chain seq x y z
N MET A 1 0.70 -58.17 35.52
CA MET A 1 1.48 -57.15 34.81
C MET A 1 0.50 -56.25 34.06
N ARG A 2 0.29 -55.00 34.49
CA ARG A 2 -0.57 -54.01 33.81
C ARG A 2 0.34 -52.88 33.33
N ALA A 3 0.39 -52.66 32.03
CA ALA A 3 1.26 -51.70 31.37
C ALA A 3 0.83 -50.26 31.69
N ALA A 4 1.76 -49.44 32.16
CA ALA A 4 1.58 -48.01 32.32
C ALA A 4 1.66 -47.34 30.94
N LEU A 5 0.60 -46.64 30.55
CA LEU A 5 0.55 -45.84 29.33
C LEU A 5 1.16 -44.46 29.64
N THR A 6 2.42 -44.25 29.25
CA THR A 6 3.09 -42.95 29.31
C THR A 6 2.68 -42.12 28.11
N LEU A 7 1.89 -41.07 28.35
CA LEU A 7 1.53 -40.07 27.36
C LEU A 7 2.73 -39.12 27.16
N PRO A 8 3.26 -38.92 25.94
CA PRO A 8 4.32 -37.95 25.72
C PRO A 8 3.73 -36.54 25.79
N LEU A 9 4.24 -35.74 26.73
CA LEU A 9 3.97 -34.31 26.81
C LEU A 9 4.77 -33.60 25.71
N THR A 10 4.15 -33.37 24.56
CA THR A 10 4.75 -32.58 23.48
C THR A 10 4.77 -31.11 23.91
N LEU A 11 5.94 -30.62 24.32
CA LEU A 11 6.16 -29.21 24.62
C LEU A 11 6.07 -28.42 23.31
N LEU A 12 4.97 -27.70 23.10
CA LEU A 12 4.82 -26.78 21.98
C LEU A 12 5.76 -25.59 22.22
N LEU A 13 6.93 -25.59 21.60
CA LEU A 13 7.77 -24.40 21.53
C LEU A 13 7.04 -23.36 20.67
N ILE A 14 6.36 -22.43 21.34
CA ILE A 14 5.92 -21.17 20.73
C ILE A 14 7.22 -20.44 20.37
N GLY A 15 7.61 -20.48 19.10
CA GLY A 15 8.73 -19.70 18.59
C GLY A 15 8.44 -18.22 18.84
N ALA A 16 9.20 -17.59 19.73
CA ALA A 16 9.25 -16.14 19.83
C ALA A 16 9.72 -15.63 18.46
N ALA A 17 8.84 -14.91 17.76
CA ALA A 17 9.27 -14.17 16.57
C ALA A 17 10.44 -13.27 16.99
N PRO A 18 11.53 -13.22 16.22
CA PRO A 18 12.63 -12.30 16.53
C PRO A 18 12.07 -10.89 16.68
N ALA A 19 12.51 -10.19 17.73
CA ALA A 19 12.20 -8.77 17.87
C ALA A 19 12.63 -8.04 16.59
N PRO A 20 11.86 -7.05 16.11
CA PRO A 20 12.25 -6.29 14.93
C PRO A 20 13.66 -5.78 15.13
N THR A 21 14.56 -6.09 14.19
CA THR A 21 15.86 -5.44 14.12
C THR A 21 15.64 -3.93 14.03
N ALA A 22 16.59 -3.11 14.49
CA ALA A 22 16.54 -1.69 14.19
C ALA A 22 16.37 -1.53 12.67
N SER A 23 15.23 -1.01 12.23
CA SER A 23 14.93 -0.85 10.80
C SER A 23 15.88 0.21 10.25
N ASP A 24 16.56 -0.14 9.16
CA ASP A 24 17.31 0.82 8.37
C ASP A 24 16.33 1.47 7.40
N TYR A 25 15.55 2.43 7.91
CA TYR A 25 14.53 3.13 7.14
C TYR A 25 15.09 3.78 5.87
N ALA A 26 16.35 4.24 5.91
CA ALA A 26 17.03 4.83 4.77
C ALA A 26 17.39 3.78 3.71
N ALA A 27 17.68 2.54 4.09
CA ALA A 27 17.78 1.42 3.15
C ALA A 27 16.40 1.05 2.58
N ASP A 28 15.39 0.90 3.44
CA ASP A 28 14.02 0.56 3.02
C ASP A 28 13.48 1.60 2.00
N ALA A 29 13.77 2.88 2.21
CA ALA A 29 13.42 3.96 1.27
C ALA A 29 14.10 3.82 -0.10
N ARG A 30 15.35 3.35 -0.15
CA ARG A 30 16.07 3.14 -1.41
C ARG A 30 15.57 1.90 -2.15
N ASP A 31 15.06 0.91 -1.43
CA ASP A 31 14.59 -0.36 -2.00
C ASP A 31 13.15 -0.28 -2.53
N LEU A 32 12.38 0.74 -2.15
CA LEU A 32 10.99 0.93 -2.62
C LEU A 32 10.85 1.02 -4.14
N ALA A 33 11.68 1.82 -4.83
CA ALA A 33 11.56 1.96 -6.28
C ALA A 33 11.90 0.65 -7.03
N PRO A 34 13.00 -0.07 -6.72
CA PRO A 34 13.24 -1.42 -7.23
C PRO A 34 12.09 -2.40 -6.94
N LEU A 35 11.51 -2.35 -5.74
CA LEU A 35 10.40 -3.22 -5.36
C LEU A 35 9.17 -2.96 -6.21
N ILE A 36 8.82 -1.69 -6.44
CA ILE A 36 7.71 -1.29 -7.32
C ILE A 36 8.00 -1.76 -8.75
N ALA A 37 9.19 -1.48 -9.28
CA ALA A 37 9.57 -1.89 -10.64
C ALA A 37 9.45 -3.41 -10.85
N ALA A 38 9.78 -4.22 -9.84
CA ALA A 38 9.75 -5.67 -9.93
C ALA A 38 8.34 -6.29 -9.80
N ASN A 39 7.39 -5.60 -9.18
CA ASN A 39 6.10 -6.20 -8.78
C ASN A 39 4.88 -5.46 -9.34
N TYR A 40 5.03 -4.23 -9.81
CA TYR A 40 3.90 -3.44 -10.28
C TYR A 40 3.41 -3.94 -11.64
N ALA A 41 2.14 -4.34 -11.70
CA ALA A 41 1.57 -5.02 -12.87
C ALA A 41 1.44 -4.13 -14.10
N TYR A 42 1.39 -2.81 -13.92
CA TYR A 42 1.14 -1.82 -14.99
C TYR A 42 2.34 -0.93 -15.24
N LEU A 43 3.56 -1.40 -14.92
CA LEU A 43 4.78 -0.60 -15.11
C LEU A 43 4.93 -0.13 -16.57
N ASP A 44 4.64 -1.00 -17.54
CA ASP A 44 4.75 -0.71 -18.97
C ASP A 44 3.76 0.38 -19.45
N ASP A 45 2.69 0.64 -18.69
CA ASP A 45 1.71 1.69 -19.01
C ASP A 45 2.18 3.08 -18.52
N LEU A 46 3.20 3.13 -17.66
CA LEU A 46 3.77 4.38 -17.17
C LEU A 46 4.66 5.05 -18.22
N PRO A 47 4.83 6.39 -18.18
CA PRO A 47 5.71 7.10 -19.09
C PRO A 47 7.13 6.52 -19.09
N GLY A 48 7.50 5.85 -20.18
CA GLY A 48 8.83 5.25 -20.36
C GLY A 48 9.02 3.89 -19.67
N GLY A 49 7.97 3.27 -19.12
CA GLY A 49 8.06 1.95 -18.49
C GLY A 49 8.90 1.95 -17.22
N VAL A 50 8.94 3.07 -16.50
CA VAL A 50 9.78 3.26 -15.30
C VAL A 50 8.96 3.81 -14.15
N VAL A 51 9.41 3.49 -12.92
CA VAL A 51 8.81 4.03 -11.71
C VAL A 51 8.96 5.55 -11.70
N PRO A 52 7.89 6.32 -11.47
CA PRO A 52 7.95 7.78 -11.47
C PRO A 52 8.91 8.30 -10.40
N THR A 53 9.63 9.37 -10.74
CA THR A 53 10.52 10.07 -9.81
C THR A 53 10.45 11.56 -10.05
N SER A 54 10.76 12.35 -9.02
CA SER A 54 10.86 13.82 -9.10
C SER A 54 11.92 14.32 -8.12
N PRO A 55 12.42 15.56 -8.26
CA PRO A 55 13.31 16.14 -7.26
C PRO A 55 12.72 16.16 -5.85
N ALA A 56 11.40 16.34 -5.71
CA ALA A 56 10.72 16.32 -4.42
C ALA A 56 10.73 14.90 -3.80
N LEU A 57 10.36 13.87 -4.57
CA LEU A 57 10.39 12.49 -4.10
C LEU A 57 11.80 12.02 -3.74
N ASN A 58 12.82 12.47 -4.49
CA ASN A 58 14.21 12.17 -4.15
C ASN A 58 14.64 12.85 -2.84
N ALA A 59 14.21 14.09 -2.60
CA ALA A 59 14.49 14.78 -1.34
C ALA A 59 13.79 14.12 -0.15
N GLU A 60 12.55 13.67 -0.33
CA GLU A 60 11.81 12.90 0.69
C GLU A 60 12.52 11.58 1.02
N ARG A 61 12.91 10.80 0.00
CA ARG A 61 13.71 9.58 0.18
C ARG A 61 14.96 9.84 1.01
N ASP A 62 15.72 10.88 0.68
CA ASP A 62 16.99 11.21 1.33
C ASP A 62 16.80 11.74 2.76
N ALA A 63 15.59 12.19 3.10
CA ALA A 63 15.23 12.66 4.44
C ALA A 63 14.67 11.55 5.35
N VAL A 64 14.44 10.33 4.85
CA VAL A 64 13.90 9.22 5.65
C VAL A 64 14.87 8.81 6.76
N HIS A 65 14.37 8.80 7.99
CA HIS A 65 15.15 8.42 9.18
C HIS A 65 14.34 7.68 10.26
N ASP A 66 13.02 7.56 10.07
CA ASP A 66 12.11 6.85 10.95
C ASP A 66 10.93 6.26 10.17
N ALA A 67 10.04 5.56 10.87
CA ALA A 67 8.87 4.91 10.26
C ALA A 67 7.87 5.91 9.67
N ASP A 68 7.76 7.11 10.25
CA ASP A 68 6.80 8.13 9.82
C ASP A 68 7.26 8.76 8.51
N THR A 69 8.52 9.17 8.45
CA THR A 69 9.16 9.70 7.23
C THR A 69 9.23 8.65 6.11
N LEU A 70 9.50 7.37 6.43
CA LEU A 70 9.45 6.30 5.44
C LEU A 70 8.04 6.16 4.84
N LEU A 71 7.01 6.18 5.68
CA LEU A 71 5.65 5.99 5.23
C LEU A 71 5.16 7.18 4.38
N HIS A 72 5.50 8.42 4.75
CA HIS A 72 5.21 9.60 3.92
C HIS A 72 5.85 9.50 2.53
N TYR A 73 7.13 9.12 2.46
CA TYR A 73 7.80 8.90 1.18
C TYR A 73 7.16 7.75 0.37
N ALA A 74 6.78 6.65 1.04
CA ALA A 74 6.11 5.53 0.39
C ALA A 74 4.75 5.94 -0.20
N GLU A 75 3.95 6.71 0.53
CA GLU A 75 2.69 7.27 0.02
C GLU A 75 2.92 8.18 -1.21
N GLY A 76 3.96 9.03 -1.19
CA GLY A 76 4.33 9.85 -2.34
C GLY A 76 4.67 9.02 -3.58
N MET A 77 5.45 7.94 -3.41
CA MET A 77 5.80 7.00 -4.48
C MET A 77 4.56 6.27 -5.04
N ILE A 78 3.67 5.81 -4.16
CA ILE A 78 2.44 5.12 -4.56
C ILE A 78 1.47 6.08 -5.26
N ALA A 79 1.28 7.29 -4.74
CA ALA A 79 0.44 8.30 -5.36
C ALA A 79 0.93 8.68 -6.77
N ALA A 80 2.25 8.69 -6.98
CA ALA A 80 2.85 8.98 -8.28
C ALA A 80 2.54 7.91 -9.35
N LEU A 81 2.15 6.70 -8.97
CA LEU A 81 1.67 5.67 -9.89
C LEU A 81 0.31 6.01 -10.51
N ALA A 82 -0.43 6.96 -9.91
CA ALA A 82 -1.78 7.33 -10.31
C ALA A 82 -2.75 6.12 -10.39
N ASP A 83 -2.52 5.13 -9.52
CA ASP A 83 -3.29 3.88 -9.46
C ASP A 83 -3.99 3.73 -8.12
N HIS A 84 -5.31 3.77 -8.16
CA HIS A 84 -6.18 3.66 -6.99
C HIS A 84 -6.18 2.26 -6.33
N HIS A 85 -5.51 1.26 -6.93
CA HIS A 85 -5.34 -0.06 -6.34
C HIS A 85 -4.03 -0.21 -5.57
N ALA A 86 -3.03 0.64 -5.83
CA ALA A 86 -1.76 0.63 -5.13
C ALA A 86 -1.89 1.49 -3.86
N LEU A 87 -1.65 0.91 -2.68
CA LEU A 87 -1.90 1.54 -1.37
C LEU A 87 -0.89 1.03 -0.35
N THR A 88 -0.44 1.85 0.61
CA THR A 88 0.33 1.35 1.76
C THR A 88 -0.56 0.79 2.89
N GLY A 89 -1.87 1.02 2.79
CA GLY A 89 -2.85 0.64 3.82
C GLY A 89 -2.94 1.62 5.01
N LYS A 90 -2.24 2.76 4.94
CA LYS A 90 -2.40 3.90 5.86
C LYS A 90 -2.80 5.15 5.07
N SER A 91 -3.25 6.18 5.77
CA SER A 91 -3.53 7.50 5.18
C SER A 91 -3.26 8.56 6.23
N PHE A 92 -2.65 9.67 5.82
CA PHE A 92 -2.40 10.83 6.65
C PHE A 92 -3.46 11.92 6.42
N LYS A 93 -3.57 12.83 7.40
CA LYS A 93 -4.54 13.95 7.35
C LYS A 93 -4.25 14.97 6.24
N ASP A 94 -3.02 14.99 5.76
CA ASP A 94 -2.45 15.92 4.80
C ASP A 94 -2.09 15.26 3.47
N ASP A 95 -2.43 13.98 3.29
CA ASP A 95 -2.32 13.34 1.99
C ASP A 95 -3.30 13.98 1.00
N TRP A 96 -2.81 14.27 -0.19
CA TRP A 96 -3.64 14.70 -1.31
C TRP A 96 -4.24 13.51 -2.08
N ALA A 97 -3.76 12.30 -1.78
CA ALA A 97 -4.33 11.07 -2.32
C ALA A 97 -5.74 10.87 -1.74
N ILE A 98 -6.76 11.13 -2.56
CA ILE A 98 -8.16 10.86 -2.25
C ILE A 98 -8.42 9.34 -2.21
N VAL A 99 -7.41 8.47 -2.36
CA VAL A 99 -7.55 7.01 -2.33
C VAL A 99 -6.56 6.37 -1.35
N PRO A 100 -7.03 5.51 -0.42
CA PRO A 100 -8.42 5.13 -0.28
C PRO A 100 -9.20 6.23 0.46
N SER A 101 -10.10 6.92 -0.26
CA SER A 101 -11.21 7.68 0.34
C SER A 101 -12.17 6.74 1.05
N TYR A 102 -12.00 5.43 0.84
CA TYR A 102 -12.98 4.41 1.12
C TYR A 102 -14.32 4.73 0.44
N ALA A 103 -14.31 5.56 -0.62
CA ALA A 103 -15.52 5.92 -1.34
C ALA A 103 -16.14 4.69 -2.00
N ASP A 104 -15.34 3.67 -2.33
CA ASP A 104 -15.77 2.43 -2.98
C ASP A 104 -16.65 2.71 -4.22
N LEU A 105 -16.14 3.55 -5.12
CA LEU A 105 -16.72 3.83 -6.44
C LEU A 105 -15.66 3.61 -7.53
N TRP A 106 -16.13 3.31 -8.74
CA TRP A 106 -15.28 3.06 -9.91
C TRP A 106 -15.54 4.12 -10.97
N ILE A 107 -14.47 4.74 -11.49
CA ILE A 107 -14.54 5.72 -12.56
C ILE A 107 -13.89 5.14 -13.81
N VAL A 108 -14.57 5.30 -14.94
CA VAL A 108 -14.07 4.92 -16.27
C VAL A 108 -14.06 6.14 -17.18
N VAL A 109 -13.21 6.12 -18.20
CA VAL A 109 -13.26 7.10 -19.29
C VAL A 109 -14.15 6.56 -20.40
N ARG A 110 -15.26 7.25 -20.71
CA ARG A 110 -16.15 6.95 -21.84
C ARG A 110 -16.38 8.23 -22.64
N ASP A 111 -16.16 8.18 -23.96
CA ASP A 111 -16.33 9.33 -24.87
C ASP A 111 -15.62 10.61 -24.40
N GLY A 112 -14.40 10.47 -23.85
CA GLY A 112 -13.59 11.57 -23.34
C GLY A 112 -14.10 12.18 -22.02
N ARG A 113 -15.01 11.51 -21.31
CA ARG A 113 -15.56 11.95 -20.02
C ARG A 113 -15.29 10.90 -18.96
N TYR A 114 -15.04 11.36 -17.73
CA TYR A 114 -15.01 10.51 -16.55
C TYR A 114 -16.45 10.20 -16.12
N VAL A 115 -16.79 8.92 -16.03
CA VAL A 115 -18.13 8.44 -15.67
C VAL A 115 -18.00 7.49 -14.49
N ILE A 116 -18.89 7.62 -13.50
CA ILE A 116 -18.99 6.63 -12.43
C ILE A 116 -19.61 5.36 -13.03
N ASP A 117 -18.81 4.30 -13.13
CA ASP A 117 -19.25 3.01 -13.66
C ASP A 117 -20.05 2.23 -12.61
N ALA A 118 -19.59 2.30 -11.35
CA ALA A 118 -20.21 1.59 -10.24
C ALA A 118 -19.98 2.31 -8.91
N VAL A 119 -20.90 2.10 -7.97
CA VAL A 119 -20.79 2.53 -6.57
C VAL A 119 -21.16 1.32 -5.70
N LYS A 120 -20.29 0.95 -4.76
CA LYS A 120 -20.56 -0.17 -3.84
C LYS A 120 -21.67 0.20 -2.86
N PRO A 121 -22.71 -0.63 -2.68
CA PRO A 121 -23.74 -0.39 -1.68
C PRO A 121 -23.17 -0.29 -0.27
N GLY A 122 -23.71 0.63 0.54
CA GLY A 122 -23.29 0.85 1.93
C GLY A 122 -21.94 1.57 2.09
N SER A 123 -21.31 1.99 1.00
CA SER A 123 -20.11 2.81 1.02
C SER A 123 -20.40 4.27 1.42
N PRO A 124 -19.37 5.02 1.86
CA PRO A 124 -19.42 6.47 1.95
C PRO A 124 -19.95 7.17 0.70
N ALA A 125 -19.58 6.71 -0.51
CA ALA A 125 -20.10 7.29 -1.76
C ALA A 125 -21.61 7.05 -1.90
N ALA A 126 -22.09 5.85 -1.60
CA ALA A 126 -23.51 5.55 -1.60
C ALA A 126 -24.28 6.38 -0.56
N ALA A 127 -23.72 6.56 0.64
CA ALA A 127 -24.30 7.39 1.69
C ALA A 127 -24.36 8.88 1.30
N ALA A 128 -23.39 9.35 0.51
CA ALA A 128 -23.39 10.68 -0.09
C ALA A 128 -24.34 10.82 -1.30
N GLY A 129 -25.02 9.74 -1.71
CA GLY A 129 -25.99 9.74 -2.80
C GLY A 129 -25.38 9.62 -4.20
N LEU A 130 -24.10 9.29 -4.32
CA LEU A 130 -23.45 9.03 -5.61
C LEU A 130 -24.02 7.75 -6.25
N ARG A 131 -24.08 7.74 -7.58
CA ARG A 131 -24.66 6.66 -8.39
C ARG A 131 -23.84 6.48 -9.67
N ALA A 132 -23.97 5.32 -10.29
CA ALA A 132 -23.45 5.11 -11.63
C ALA A 132 -24.19 5.99 -12.66
N GLY A 133 -23.46 6.43 -13.69
CA GLY A 133 -23.96 7.31 -14.75
C GLY A 133 -23.30 8.68 -14.79
#